data_AF-A0A6B2CML7-F1
#
_entry.id   AF-A0A6B2CML7-F1
#
_cell.length_a   1.000
_cell.length_b   1.000
_cell.length_c   1.000
_cell.angle_alpha   90.00
_cell.angle_beta   90.00
_cell.angle_gamma   90.00
#
_symmetry.space_group_name_H-M   'P 1'
#
loop_
_entity.id
_entity.type
_entity.pdbx_description
1 polymer ?
#
loop_
_entity_poly.entity_id
_entity_poly.type
_entity_poly.pdbx_seq_one_letter_code
_entity_poly.pdbx_strand_id
1 'polypeptide(L)'
;MRYCDESWWQEFFTKDLAEFYASLNGLLRAREALLKELSGDLAQVLADPQRRDLALRVLFGGLDEGCLEKIRHYHPTYECAKGVGCIAISNVDITCIITGGKAAYFYRDVLGIGLAEQFAEDMEMRGGLLNQLKTMSFEEIGKEKLGISIKGFDTTIIMNDLSKLKEIVKEIYDYFEKKQVIQVQHVQANYGLDLVKAFEDFLNKGIKLLPLYNPFTFFIQSLRLAPRPYLSIMYGEELFSDPVRNLMSKYGVELTKILDPGLYVQSKNDELAIIGHKDGSVGKLIDELVQKIYDITSELNRYGVDNEYKKYVKAKYNEEISAGYTLEKLMTEADFDYKKYCQGRYIEVERGVVKTYEREFVRDEFKIRDETTIEYERFLELFSPLLFLGIAWIKDGRLYVAC
;
A
#
# COMPACT_ATOMS: atom_id res chain seq x y z
N MET A 1 15.50 21.21 9.66
CA MET A 1 14.06 20.82 9.61
C MET A 1 13.29 21.56 10.67
N ARG A 2 11.98 21.76 10.51
CA ARG A 2 11.10 22.53 11.42
C ARG A 2 10.46 21.65 12.51
N TYR A 3 11.11 20.56 12.92
CA TYR A 3 10.51 19.58 13.83
C TYR A 3 10.22 20.12 15.24
N CYS A 4 10.92 21.18 15.66
CA CYS A 4 10.67 21.90 16.91
C CYS A 4 9.56 22.97 16.81
N ASP A 5 9.08 23.27 15.61
CA ASP A 5 8.06 24.29 15.34
C ASP A 5 6.67 23.63 15.28
N GLU A 6 5.84 23.89 16.29
CA GLU A 6 4.49 23.31 16.38
C GLU A 6 3.62 23.61 15.14
N SER A 7 3.81 24.76 14.48
CA SER A 7 3.02 25.10 13.29
C SER A 7 3.23 24.10 12.15
N TRP A 8 4.40 23.47 12.06
CA TRP A 8 4.69 22.44 11.06
C TRP A 8 3.90 21.15 11.31
N TRP A 9 3.74 20.77 12.58
CA TRP A 9 2.90 19.64 13.00
C TRP A 9 1.43 19.92 12.70
N GLN A 10 0.96 21.12 13.07
CA GLN A 10 -0.42 21.54 12.79
C GLN A 10 -0.72 21.56 11.30
N GLU A 11 0.18 22.11 10.48
CA GLU A 11 0.03 22.14 9.02
C GLU A 11 -0.16 20.74 8.45
N PHE A 12 0.70 19.78 8.81
CA PHE A 12 0.56 18.41 8.31
C PHE A 12 -0.80 17.79 8.64
N PHE A 13 -1.24 17.86 9.91
CA PHE A 13 -2.46 17.16 10.33
C PHE A 13 -3.76 17.86 9.92
N THR A 14 -3.75 19.20 9.82
CA THR A 14 -4.95 20.00 9.48
C THR A 14 -5.12 20.25 7.99
N LYS A 15 -4.05 20.07 7.20
CA LYS A 15 -4.06 20.32 5.76
C LYS A 15 -3.69 19.07 4.99
N ASP A 16 -2.43 18.64 5.03
CA ASP A 16 -1.95 17.56 4.14
C ASP A 16 -2.69 16.23 4.38
N LEU A 17 -2.73 15.78 5.64
CA LEU A 17 -3.44 14.55 6.02
C LEU A 17 -4.96 14.70 5.86
N ALA A 18 -5.50 15.90 6.13
CA ALA A 18 -6.93 16.18 6.03
C ALA A 18 -7.41 16.15 4.57
N GLU A 19 -6.65 16.72 3.64
CA GLU A 19 -6.92 16.68 2.21
C GLU A 19 -6.90 15.25 1.67
N PHE A 20 -5.89 14.46 2.07
CA PHE A 20 -5.82 13.03 1.75
C PHE A 20 -7.02 12.25 2.31
N TYR A 21 -7.38 12.48 3.56
CA TYR A 21 -8.52 11.80 4.18
C TYR A 21 -9.84 12.14 3.50
N ALA A 22 -10.00 13.40 3.09
CA ALA A 22 -11.16 13.87 2.36
C ALA A 22 -11.29 13.18 0.99
N SER A 23 -10.20 13.04 0.23
CA SER A 23 -10.23 12.36 -1.08
C SER A 23 -10.43 10.85 -0.93
N LEU A 24 -9.79 10.20 0.05
CA LEU A 24 -10.02 8.78 0.35
C LEU A 24 -11.49 8.51 0.67
N ASN A 25 -12.09 9.30 1.56
CA ASN A 25 -13.52 9.16 1.86
C ASN A 25 -14.41 9.48 0.66
N GLY A 26 -14.05 10.49 -0.14
CA GLY A 26 -14.79 10.83 -1.35
C GLY A 26 -14.76 9.70 -2.38
N LEU A 27 -13.63 9.03 -2.57
CA LEU A 27 -13.50 7.83 -3.41
C LEU A 27 -14.41 6.70 -2.91
N LEU A 28 -14.35 6.38 -1.62
CA LEU A 28 -15.16 5.30 -1.05
C LEU A 28 -16.67 5.60 -1.13
N ARG A 29 -17.07 6.87 -0.93
CA ARG A 29 -18.46 7.30 -1.11
C ARG A 29 -18.90 7.25 -2.57
N ALA A 30 -18.04 7.63 -3.51
CA ALA A 30 -18.33 7.53 -4.94
C ALA A 30 -18.52 6.06 -5.36
N ARG A 31 -17.70 5.16 -4.83
CA ARG A 31 -17.86 3.71 -4.98
C ARG A 31 -19.21 3.22 -4.45
N GLU A 32 -19.56 3.60 -3.22
CA GLU A 32 -20.84 3.23 -2.61
C GLU A 32 -22.04 3.77 -3.41
N ALA A 33 -21.95 5.01 -3.88
CA ALA A 33 -22.98 5.63 -4.71
C ALA A 33 -23.15 4.89 -6.05
N LEU A 34 -22.06 4.49 -6.71
CA LEU A 34 -22.11 3.68 -7.93
C LEU A 34 -22.77 2.32 -7.69
N LEU A 35 -22.40 1.63 -6.61
CA LEU A 35 -23.00 0.34 -6.27
C LEU A 35 -24.49 0.46 -5.99
N LYS A 36 -24.90 1.54 -5.31
CA LYS A 36 -26.32 1.85 -5.07
C LYS A 36 -27.05 2.14 -6.37
N GLU A 37 -26.46 2.94 -7.26
CA GLU A 37 -27.01 3.27 -8.58
C GLU A 37 -27.18 2.02 -9.44
N LEU A 38 -26.25 1.07 -9.37
CA LEU A 38 -26.28 -0.18 -10.15
C LEU A 38 -26.91 -1.37 -9.41
N SER A 39 -27.61 -1.12 -8.30
CA SER A 39 -28.22 -2.17 -7.48
C SER A 39 -29.48 -2.79 -8.11
N GLY A 40 -29.75 -4.04 -7.79
CA GLY A 40 -30.90 -4.80 -8.30
C GLY A 40 -30.54 -5.82 -9.37
N ASP A 41 -31.56 -6.41 -9.98
CA ASP A 41 -31.38 -7.38 -11.07
C ASP A 41 -30.82 -6.67 -12.30
N LEU A 42 -29.77 -7.24 -12.90
CA LEU A 42 -29.07 -6.63 -14.02
C LEU A 42 -29.98 -6.41 -15.23
N ALA A 43 -31.05 -7.20 -15.43
CA ALA A 43 -32.05 -6.91 -16.47
C ALA A 43 -32.64 -5.51 -16.30
N GLN A 44 -33.04 -5.16 -15.07
CA GLN A 44 -33.66 -3.88 -14.76
C GLN A 44 -32.67 -2.73 -14.89
N VAL A 45 -31.41 -2.96 -14.51
CA VAL A 45 -30.32 -2.00 -14.68
C VAL A 45 -30.07 -1.73 -16.17
N LEU A 46 -30.08 -2.77 -17.01
CA LEU A 46 -29.87 -2.65 -18.45
C LEU A 46 -31.08 -2.09 -19.21
N ALA A 47 -32.28 -2.17 -18.64
CA ALA A 47 -33.49 -1.59 -19.22
C ALA A 47 -33.52 -0.05 -19.11
N ASP A 48 -32.91 0.51 -18.07
CA ASP A 48 -32.76 1.95 -17.88
C ASP A 48 -31.55 2.48 -18.68
N PRO A 49 -31.73 3.40 -19.66
CA PRO A 49 -30.64 3.85 -20.51
C PRO A 49 -29.44 4.45 -19.75
N GLN A 50 -29.70 5.22 -18.68
CA GLN A 50 -28.64 5.89 -17.92
C GLN A 50 -27.84 4.87 -17.10
N ARG A 51 -28.53 3.93 -16.46
CA ARG A 51 -27.89 2.88 -15.64
C ARG A 51 -27.22 1.83 -16.52
N ARG A 52 -27.79 1.54 -17.70
CA ARG A 52 -27.25 0.62 -18.70
C ARG A 52 -25.86 1.04 -19.15
N ASP A 53 -25.69 2.28 -19.60
CA ASP A 53 -24.41 2.73 -20.16
C ASP A 53 -23.31 2.70 -19.10
N LEU A 54 -23.67 3.01 -17.85
CA LEU A 54 -22.79 2.91 -16.70
C LEU A 54 -22.44 1.44 -16.37
N ALA A 55 -23.42 0.54 -16.32
CA ALA A 55 -23.21 -0.89 -16.10
C ALA A 55 -22.33 -1.52 -17.19
N LEU A 56 -22.57 -1.19 -18.46
CA LEU A 56 -21.76 -1.67 -19.58
C LEU A 56 -20.32 -1.13 -19.52
N ARG A 57 -20.11 0.11 -19.07
CA ARG A 57 -18.76 0.64 -18.83
C ARG A 57 -18.04 -0.12 -17.71
N VAL A 58 -18.74 -0.44 -16.62
CA VAL A 58 -18.20 -1.22 -15.49
C VAL A 58 -17.87 -2.66 -15.91
N LEU A 59 -18.77 -3.27 -16.69
CA LEU A 59 -18.67 -4.69 -17.01
C LEU A 59 -17.83 -4.99 -18.25
N PHE A 60 -17.84 -4.11 -19.24
CA PHE A 60 -17.26 -4.32 -20.56
C PHE A 60 -16.50 -3.11 -21.10
N GLY A 61 -16.30 -2.06 -20.28
CA GLY A 61 -15.61 -0.86 -20.73
C GLY A 61 -14.20 -1.17 -21.21
N GLY A 62 -13.93 -0.88 -22.48
CA GLY A 62 -12.67 -1.25 -23.14
C GLY A 62 -12.75 -2.48 -24.05
N LEU A 63 -13.93 -3.09 -24.19
CA LEU A 63 -14.24 -4.05 -25.25
C LEU A 63 -14.06 -3.38 -26.62
N ASP A 64 -13.15 -3.92 -27.43
CA ASP A 64 -12.85 -3.48 -28.80
C ASP A 64 -13.03 -4.62 -29.80
N GLU A 65 -12.93 -4.32 -31.10
CA GLU A 65 -13.15 -5.33 -32.15
C GLU A 65 -12.13 -6.48 -32.06
N GLY A 66 -10.89 -6.21 -31.64
CA GLY A 66 -9.88 -7.26 -31.44
C GLY A 66 -10.24 -8.21 -30.30
N CYS A 67 -10.83 -7.70 -29.22
CA CYS A 67 -11.34 -8.51 -28.12
C CYS A 67 -12.62 -9.27 -28.56
N LEU A 68 -13.51 -8.64 -29.32
CA LEU A 68 -14.68 -9.31 -29.91
C LEU A 68 -14.29 -10.43 -30.88
N GLU A 69 -13.23 -10.27 -31.67
CA GLU A 69 -12.70 -11.32 -32.54
C GLU A 69 -12.21 -12.52 -31.73
N LYS A 70 -11.44 -12.31 -30.65
CA LYS A 70 -11.02 -13.41 -29.75
C LYS A 70 -12.21 -14.16 -29.17
N ILE A 71 -13.24 -13.41 -28.78
CA ILE A 71 -14.51 -13.92 -28.28
C ILE A 71 -15.26 -14.72 -29.37
N ARG A 72 -15.25 -14.27 -30.64
CA ARG A 72 -15.89 -14.95 -31.77
C ARG A 72 -15.17 -16.24 -32.19
N HIS A 73 -13.85 -16.29 -32.06
CA HIS A 73 -13.02 -17.44 -32.44
C HIS A 73 -12.83 -18.46 -31.30
N TYR A 74 -13.40 -18.20 -30.12
CA TYR A 74 -13.35 -19.15 -29.01
C TYR A 74 -14.33 -20.30 -29.26
N HIS A 75 -13.80 -21.51 -29.46
CA HIS A 75 -14.61 -22.73 -29.57
C HIS A 75 -14.89 -23.30 -28.17
N PRO A 76 -16.16 -23.61 -27.83
CA PRO A 76 -16.48 -24.24 -26.55
C PRO A 76 -15.70 -25.56 -26.40
N THR A 77 -15.03 -25.73 -25.27
CA THR A 77 -14.47 -27.02 -24.88
C THR A 77 -15.59 -27.86 -24.28
N TYR A 78 -15.64 -29.12 -24.67
CA TYR A 78 -16.64 -30.07 -24.17
C TYR A 78 -15.95 -31.00 -23.20
N GLU A 79 -16.49 -31.12 -21.99
CA GLU A 79 -16.10 -32.18 -21.08
C GLU A 79 -17.16 -33.27 -21.18
N CYS A 80 -16.73 -34.45 -21.62
CA CYS A 80 -17.60 -35.57 -21.92
C CYS A 80 -17.45 -36.64 -20.84
N ALA A 81 -18.52 -36.86 -20.06
CA ALA A 81 -18.60 -37.95 -19.11
C ALA A 81 -19.28 -39.17 -19.75
N LYS A 82 -18.65 -40.34 -19.63
CA LYS A 82 -19.12 -41.59 -20.25
C LYS A 82 -20.50 -41.96 -19.68
N GLY A 83 -21.52 -41.94 -20.54
CA GLY A 83 -22.91 -42.26 -20.18
C GLY A 83 -23.81 -41.07 -19.78
N VAL A 84 -23.26 -39.85 -19.72
CA VAL A 84 -24.01 -38.63 -19.33
C VAL A 84 -24.12 -37.62 -20.48
N GLY A 85 -23.29 -37.75 -21.51
CA GLY A 85 -23.22 -36.81 -22.64
C GLY A 85 -22.08 -35.79 -22.47
N CYS A 86 -21.89 -34.94 -23.47
CA CYS A 86 -20.91 -33.85 -23.43
C CYS A 86 -21.59 -32.58 -22.90
N ILE A 87 -20.99 -31.96 -21.88
CA ILE A 87 -21.41 -30.65 -21.40
C ILE A 87 -20.50 -29.64 -22.08
N ALA A 88 -21.09 -28.65 -22.77
CA ALA A 88 -20.34 -27.50 -23.27
C ALA A 88 -19.90 -26.67 -22.06
N ILE A 89 -18.60 -26.56 -21.81
CA ILE A 89 -18.05 -25.61 -20.86
C ILE A 89 -17.80 -24.33 -21.67
N SER A 90 -18.87 -23.60 -22.00
CA SER A 90 -18.77 -22.40 -22.83
C SER A 90 -18.32 -21.20 -22.01
N ASN A 91 -17.04 -21.13 -21.67
CA ASN A 91 -16.47 -19.91 -21.11
C ASN A 91 -15.93 -19.09 -22.28
N VAL A 92 -16.74 -18.13 -22.76
CA VAL A 92 -16.24 -17.11 -23.69
C VAL A 92 -14.99 -16.50 -23.06
N ASP A 93 -13.82 -16.61 -23.72
CA ASP A 93 -12.61 -15.96 -23.22
C ASP A 93 -12.71 -14.44 -23.42
N ILE A 94 -13.32 -13.81 -22.42
CA ILE A 94 -13.44 -12.36 -22.30
C ILE A 94 -12.29 -11.78 -21.46
N THR A 95 -11.23 -12.54 -21.16
CA THR A 95 -10.13 -12.03 -20.31
C THR A 95 -9.47 -10.79 -20.92
N CYS A 96 -9.58 -10.59 -22.24
CA CYS A 96 -9.10 -9.40 -22.93
C CYS A 96 -9.69 -8.07 -22.41
N ILE A 97 -10.91 -8.05 -21.86
CA ILE A 97 -11.46 -6.81 -21.23
C ILE A 97 -10.92 -6.56 -19.82
N ILE A 98 -10.39 -7.58 -19.15
CA ILE A 98 -9.70 -7.45 -17.87
C ILE A 98 -8.19 -7.49 -18.14
N THR A 99 -7.74 -6.45 -18.85
CA THR A 99 -6.32 -6.13 -19.06
C THR A 99 -6.03 -4.67 -18.71
N GLY A 100 -4.77 -4.37 -18.38
CA GLY A 100 -4.33 -3.02 -18.05
C GLY A 100 -4.73 -1.99 -19.11
N GLY A 101 -5.21 -0.82 -18.68
CA GLY A 101 -5.67 0.25 -19.56
C GLY A 101 -7.14 0.15 -20.00
N LYS A 102 -7.89 -0.86 -19.56
CA LYS A 102 -9.33 -1.01 -19.82
C LYS A 102 -10.16 -0.58 -18.60
N ALA A 103 -11.33 0.01 -18.83
CA ALA A 103 -12.18 0.50 -17.74
C ALA A 103 -12.75 -0.65 -16.90
N ALA A 104 -13.16 -1.75 -17.52
CA ALA A 104 -13.69 -2.92 -16.81
C ALA A 104 -12.64 -3.52 -15.85
N TYR A 105 -11.36 -3.51 -16.25
CA TYR A 105 -10.25 -3.88 -15.39
C TYR A 105 -10.18 -3.01 -14.14
N PHE A 106 -10.18 -1.68 -14.32
CA PHE A 106 -10.12 -0.72 -13.21
C PHE A 106 -11.26 -0.94 -12.21
N TYR A 107 -12.50 -1.07 -12.68
CA TYR A 107 -13.63 -1.31 -11.79
C TYR A 107 -13.50 -2.62 -11.03
N ARG A 108 -13.04 -3.69 -11.68
CA ARG A 108 -12.96 -5.02 -11.07
C ARG A 108 -11.75 -5.18 -10.15
N ASP A 109 -10.54 -5.03 -10.69
CA ASP A 109 -9.31 -5.43 -9.99
C ASP A 109 -8.79 -4.32 -9.06
N VAL A 110 -9.11 -3.05 -9.34
CA VAL A 110 -8.73 -1.93 -8.47
C VAL A 110 -9.85 -1.63 -7.48
N LEU A 111 -11.08 -1.41 -7.96
CA LEU A 111 -12.19 -0.97 -7.12
C LEU A 111 -13.07 -2.10 -6.60
N GLY A 112 -12.81 -3.35 -6.98
CA GLY A 112 -13.56 -4.49 -6.49
C GLY A 112 -15.05 -4.46 -6.87
N ILE A 113 -15.37 -4.19 -8.13
CA ILE A 113 -16.74 -4.10 -8.64
C ILE A 113 -16.93 -5.06 -9.83
N GLY A 114 -17.93 -5.94 -9.71
CA GLY A 114 -18.20 -6.97 -10.71
C GLY A 114 -19.52 -7.71 -10.45
N LEU A 115 -19.74 -8.81 -11.15
CA LEU A 115 -20.85 -9.74 -10.98
C LEU A 115 -20.55 -10.81 -9.90
N ALA A 116 -19.28 -11.21 -9.75
CA ALA A 116 -18.82 -12.09 -8.69
C ALA A 116 -17.43 -11.69 -8.16
N GLU A 117 -17.12 -12.17 -6.96
CA GLU A 117 -15.83 -11.93 -6.29
C GLU A 117 -14.73 -12.83 -6.86
N GLN A 118 -15.02 -14.12 -7.04
CA GLN A 118 -14.05 -15.07 -7.59
C GLN A 118 -13.81 -14.79 -9.06
N PHE A 119 -12.53 -14.91 -9.48
CA PHE A 119 -12.19 -14.43 -10.80
C PHE A 119 -12.92 -15.17 -11.93
N ALA A 120 -12.93 -16.50 -11.81
CA ALA A 120 -13.54 -17.39 -12.80
C ALA A 120 -15.07 -17.23 -12.87
N GLU A 121 -15.74 -17.12 -11.73
CA GLU A 121 -17.20 -16.94 -11.68
C GLU A 121 -17.61 -15.61 -12.33
N ASP A 122 -16.87 -14.52 -12.07
CA ASP A 122 -17.18 -13.22 -12.67
C ASP A 122 -17.01 -13.26 -14.20
N MET A 123 -16.02 -14.02 -14.68
CA MET A 123 -15.80 -14.23 -16.11
C MET A 123 -16.93 -15.03 -16.76
N GLU A 124 -17.36 -16.12 -16.12
CA GLU A 124 -18.46 -16.95 -16.58
C GLU A 124 -19.76 -16.13 -16.68
N MET A 125 -20.09 -15.37 -15.64
CA MET A 125 -21.29 -14.52 -15.62
C MET A 125 -21.27 -13.43 -16.70
N ARG A 126 -20.12 -12.76 -16.88
CA ARG A 126 -19.95 -11.76 -17.95
C ARG A 126 -20.03 -12.38 -19.34
N GLY A 127 -19.48 -13.58 -19.53
CA GLY A 127 -19.55 -14.32 -20.78
C GLY A 127 -20.99 -14.73 -21.13
N GLY A 128 -21.73 -15.23 -20.14
CA GLY A 128 -23.16 -15.53 -20.26
C GLY A 128 -23.98 -14.30 -20.63
N LEU A 129 -23.76 -13.18 -19.94
CA LEU A 129 -24.42 -11.90 -20.25
C LEU A 129 -24.10 -11.41 -21.67
N LEU A 130 -22.84 -11.48 -22.09
CA LEU A 130 -22.44 -11.07 -23.44
C LEU A 130 -23.12 -11.93 -24.51
N ASN A 131 -23.30 -13.24 -24.27
CA ASN A 131 -24.01 -14.12 -25.19
C ASN A 131 -25.50 -13.77 -25.30
N GLN A 132 -26.15 -13.40 -24.19
CA GLN A 132 -27.54 -12.92 -24.22
C GLN A 132 -27.67 -11.61 -25.01
N LEU A 133 -26.76 -10.66 -24.78
CA LEU A 133 -26.70 -9.37 -25.48
C LEU A 133 -26.46 -9.49 -27.00
N LYS A 134 -25.88 -10.61 -27.47
CA LYS A 134 -25.76 -10.89 -28.92
C LYS A 134 -27.09 -11.27 -29.56
N THR A 135 -28.02 -11.82 -28.79
CA THR A 135 -29.26 -12.43 -29.30
C THR A 135 -30.52 -11.62 -29.00
N MET A 136 -30.46 -10.73 -28.01
CA MET A 136 -31.61 -9.98 -27.52
C MET A 136 -31.32 -8.49 -27.48
N SER A 137 -32.35 -7.68 -27.75
CA SER A 137 -32.33 -6.24 -27.50
C SER A 137 -32.37 -5.94 -25.99
N PHE A 138 -31.94 -4.74 -25.60
CA PHE A 138 -32.03 -4.30 -24.20
C PHE A 138 -33.48 -4.25 -23.68
N GLU A 139 -34.45 -3.97 -24.56
CA GLU A 139 -35.88 -3.97 -24.20
C GLU A 139 -36.41 -5.38 -23.92
N GLU A 140 -35.91 -6.40 -24.63
CA GLU A 140 -36.22 -7.80 -24.37
C GLU A 140 -35.57 -8.28 -23.08
N ILE A 141 -34.27 -8.01 -22.91
CA ILE A 141 -33.52 -8.34 -21.68
C ILE A 141 -34.17 -7.70 -20.45
N GLY A 142 -34.64 -6.45 -20.56
CA GLY A 142 -35.30 -5.75 -19.46
C GLY A 142 -36.59 -6.41 -18.95
N LYS A 143 -37.18 -7.32 -19.74
CA LYS A 143 -38.37 -8.10 -19.36
C LYS A 143 -38.01 -9.45 -18.74
N GLU A 144 -36.75 -9.85 -18.83
CA GLU A 144 -36.23 -11.08 -18.24
C GLU A 144 -35.87 -10.88 -16.76
N LYS A 145 -35.62 -11.98 -16.06
CA LYS A 145 -35.01 -11.98 -14.73
C LYS A 145 -33.68 -12.72 -14.80
N LEU A 146 -32.58 -11.99 -14.84
CA LEU A 146 -31.27 -12.59 -15.03
C LEU A 146 -30.75 -13.25 -13.73
N GLY A 147 -31.23 -12.81 -12.56
CA GLY A 147 -30.80 -13.33 -11.27
C GLY A 147 -29.35 -12.97 -10.90
N ILE A 148 -28.72 -12.09 -11.68
CA ILE A 148 -27.37 -11.56 -11.45
C ILE A 148 -27.45 -10.07 -11.14
N SER A 149 -26.48 -9.58 -10.38
CA SER A 149 -26.42 -8.18 -9.93
C SER A 149 -24.97 -7.73 -9.87
N ILE A 150 -24.70 -6.45 -10.13
CA ILE A 150 -23.39 -5.86 -9.87
C ILE A 150 -23.22 -5.70 -8.35
N LYS A 151 -22.06 -6.12 -7.84
CA LYS A 151 -21.70 -6.12 -6.41
C LYS A 151 -20.32 -5.49 -6.20
N GLY A 152 -20.11 -4.99 -4.99
CA GLY A 152 -18.80 -4.60 -4.49
C GLY A 152 -18.19 -5.70 -3.63
N PHE A 153 -16.89 -5.89 -3.76
CA PHE A 153 -16.07 -6.77 -2.93
C PHE A 153 -14.83 -6.01 -2.45
N ASP A 154 -14.44 -6.21 -1.19
CA ASP A 154 -13.35 -5.47 -0.56
C ASP A 154 -12.07 -6.32 -0.43
N THR A 155 -12.02 -7.44 -1.16
CA THR A 155 -10.95 -8.44 -1.11
C THR A 155 -9.85 -8.24 -2.15
N THR A 156 -9.98 -7.25 -3.04
CA THR A 156 -8.86 -6.88 -3.91
C THR A 156 -7.74 -6.25 -3.08
N ILE A 157 -6.50 -6.38 -3.55
CA ILE A 157 -5.32 -5.85 -2.83
C ILE A 157 -5.50 -4.35 -2.58
N ILE A 158 -5.89 -3.59 -3.61
CA ILE A 158 -6.09 -2.14 -3.49
C ILE A 158 -7.25 -1.80 -2.54
N MET A 159 -8.39 -2.50 -2.59
CA MET A 159 -9.51 -2.21 -1.68
C MET A 159 -9.18 -2.52 -0.22
N ASN A 160 -8.40 -3.57 0.02
CA ASN A 160 -7.89 -3.89 1.35
C ASN A 160 -6.97 -2.77 1.86
N ASP A 161 -6.04 -2.30 1.03
CA ASP A 161 -5.14 -1.19 1.39
C ASP A 161 -5.90 0.14 1.59
N LEU A 162 -6.91 0.44 0.78
CA LEU A 162 -7.79 1.62 0.96
C LEU A 162 -8.55 1.56 2.29
N SER A 163 -9.06 0.37 2.65
CA SER A 163 -9.74 0.16 3.93
C SER A 163 -8.77 0.36 5.09
N LYS A 164 -7.55 -0.18 4.97
CA LYS A 164 -6.53 -0.02 6.00
C LYS A 164 -6.08 1.42 6.16
N LEU A 165 -5.90 2.16 5.06
CA LEU A 165 -5.60 3.59 5.08
C LEU A 165 -6.69 4.38 5.80
N LYS A 166 -7.97 4.05 5.57
CA LYS A 166 -9.08 4.71 6.25
C LYS A 166 -9.05 4.46 7.75
N GLU A 167 -8.80 3.22 8.16
CA GLU A 167 -8.63 2.86 9.58
C GLU A 167 -7.49 3.64 10.23
N ILE A 168 -6.31 3.65 9.61
CA ILE A 168 -5.12 4.35 10.12
C ILE A 168 -5.41 5.83 10.34
N VAL A 169 -5.95 6.53 9.33
CA VAL A 169 -6.23 7.96 9.45
C VAL A 169 -7.30 8.24 10.49
N LYS A 170 -8.32 7.37 10.59
CA LYS A 170 -9.34 7.47 11.63
C LYS A 170 -8.73 7.31 13.02
N GLU A 171 -7.85 6.33 13.24
CA GLU A 171 -7.18 6.14 14.53
C GLU A 171 -6.33 7.35 14.93
N ILE A 172 -5.64 7.99 13.98
CA ILE A 172 -4.90 9.24 14.21
C ILE A 172 -5.84 10.36 14.66
N TYR A 173 -6.98 10.55 13.97
CA TYR A 173 -7.94 11.60 14.34
C TYR A 173 -8.70 11.31 15.64
N ASP A 174 -9.03 10.04 15.91
CA ASP A 174 -9.61 9.60 17.18
C ASP A 174 -8.66 9.90 18.36
N TYR A 175 -7.34 9.79 18.14
CA TYR A 175 -6.33 10.20 19.12
C TYR A 175 -6.42 11.72 19.40
N PHE A 176 -6.47 12.55 18.36
CA PHE A 176 -6.55 14.01 18.55
C PHE A 176 -7.87 14.47 19.16
N GLU A 177 -8.99 13.83 18.85
CA GLU A 177 -10.28 14.13 19.48
C GLU A 177 -10.23 13.84 20.99
N LYS A 178 -9.74 12.65 21.36
CA LYS A 178 -9.61 12.24 22.78
C LYS A 178 -8.65 13.13 23.56
N LYS A 179 -7.56 13.57 22.92
CA LYS A 179 -6.51 14.39 23.54
C LYS A 179 -6.72 15.89 23.36
N GLN A 180 -7.76 16.31 22.63
CA GLN A 180 -8.09 17.71 22.32
C GLN A 180 -6.90 18.50 21.74
N VAL A 181 -6.11 17.85 20.87
CA VAL A 181 -4.86 18.43 20.34
C VAL A 181 -5.13 19.39 19.19
N ILE A 182 -6.07 19.04 18.32
CA ILE A 182 -6.39 19.77 17.08
C ILE A 182 -7.90 19.69 16.83
N GLN A 183 -8.50 20.79 16.35
CA GLN A 183 -9.82 20.75 15.74
C GLN A 183 -9.69 20.48 14.25
N VAL A 184 -10.12 19.29 13.82
CA VAL A 184 -10.04 18.88 12.41
C VAL A 184 -11.32 19.31 11.71
N GLN A 185 -11.21 20.23 10.75
CA GLN A 185 -12.33 20.51 9.86
C GLN A 185 -12.36 19.44 8.77
N HIS A 186 -13.41 18.62 8.78
CA HIS A 186 -13.60 17.61 7.74
C HIS A 186 -14.06 18.28 6.45
N VAL A 187 -13.11 18.52 5.55
CA VAL A 187 -13.40 18.86 4.16
C VAL A 187 -14.05 17.64 3.50
N GLN A 188 -15.14 17.85 2.76
CA GLN A 188 -15.79 16.79 1.99
C GLN A 188 -15.43 16.91 0.52
N ALA A 189 -14.93 15.83 -0.07
CA ALA A 189 -14.82 15.71 -1.51
C ALA A 189 -16.05 14.98 -2.06
N ASN A 190 -16.69 15.55 -3.09
CA ASN A 190 -17.83 14.94 -3.78
C ASN A 190 -17.50 14.79 -5.26
N TYR A 191 -17.47 13.54 -5.74
CA TYR A 191 -17.16 13.19 -7.12
C TYR A 191 -18.37 12.64 -7.88
N GLY A 192 -19.54 12.54 -7.24
CA GLY A 192 -20.70 11.84 -7.82
C GLY A 192 -20.35 10.41 -8.19
N LEU A 193 -20.55 10.04 -9.47
CA LEU A 193 -20.25 8.72 -10.02
C LEU A 193 -18.91 8.66 -10.80
N ASP A 194 -18.09 9.72 -10.76
CA ASP A 194 -16.80 9.75 -11.45
C ASP A 194 -15.69 9.12 -10.59
N LEU A 195 -15.66 7.79 -10.56
CA LEU A 195 -14.68 7.04 -9.77
C LEU A 195 -13.25 7.18 -10.31
N VAL A 196 -13.07 7.48 -11.60
CA VAL A 196 -11.74 7.70 -12.18
C VAL A 196 -11.13 8.96 -11.59
N LYS A 197 -11.88 10.07 -11.63
CA LYS A 197 -11.43 11.33 -11.02
C LYS A 197 -11.26 11.22 -9.51
N ALA A 198 -12.17 10.51 -8.84
CA ALA A 198 -12.06 10.28 -7.40
C ALA A 198 -10.77 9.52 -7.03
N PHE A 199 -10.44 8.49 -7.81
CA PHE A 199 -9.24 7.68 -7.60
C PHE A 199 -7.96 8.45 -7.93
N GLU A 200 -7.95 9.22 -9.02
CA GLU A 200 -6.83 10.09 -9.39
C GLU A 200 -6.54 11.12 -8.31
N ASP A 201 -7.56 11.82 -7.79
CA ASP A 201 -7.38 12.81 -6.73
C ASP A 201 -6.93 12.15 -5.40
N PHE A 202 -7.48 10.97 -5.07
CA PHE A 202 -6.99 10.15 -3.95
C PHE A 202 -5.49 9.84 -4.11
N LEU A 203 -5.10 9.28 -5.25
CA LEU A 203 -3.73 8.85 -5.51
C LEU A 203 -2.76 10.03 -5.48
N ASN A 204 -3.10 11.13 -6.15
CA ASN A 204 -2.28 12.34 -6.20
C ASN A 204 -2.05 12.94 -4.81
N LYS A 205 -3.09 12.97 -3.96
CA LYS A 205 -2.96 13.42 -2.57
C LYS A 205 -2.17 12.44 -1.70
N GLY A 206 -2.32 11.13 -1.93
CA GLY A 206 -1.51 10.11 -1.27
C GLY A 206 -0.03 10.24 -1.61
N ILE A 207 0.30 10.37 -2.91
CA ILE A 207 1.69 10.55 -3.38
C ILE A 207 2.32 11.79 -2.73
N LYS A 208 1.58 12.89 -2.59
CA LYS A 208 2.06 14.10 -1.90
C LYS A 208 2.40 13.89 -0.42
N LEU A 209 1.91 12.83 0.22
CA LEU A 209 2.30 12.49 1.60
C LEU A 209 3.60 11.68 1.65
N LEU A 210 4.10 11.17 0.52
CA LEU A 210 5.27 10.29 0.56
C LEU A 210 6.56 11.06 0.93
N PRO A 211 7.53 10.41 1.61
CA PRO A 211 8.79 11.01 2.04
C PRO A 211 9.62 11.72 0.95
N LEU A 212 9.45 11.34 -0.32
CA LEU A 212 10.12 12.02 -1.43
C LEU A 212 9.61 13.46 -1.64
N TYR A 213 8.33 13.69 -1.30
CA TYR A 213 7.60 14.92 -1.60
C TYR A 213 7.19 15.70 -0.33
N ASN A 214 7.15 15.03 0.82
CA ASN A 214 6.74 15.61 2.09
C ASN A 214 7.83 15.48 3.15
N PRO A 215 8.43 16.60 3.60
CA PRO A 215 9.50 16.56 4.59
C PRO A 215 9.02 16.11 5.98
N PHE A 216 7.73 16.25 6.30
CA PHE A 216 7.19 15.83 7.59
C PHE A 216 7.15 14.30 7.68
N THR A 217 6.61 13.65 6.65
CA THR A 217 6.58 12.18 6.61
C THR A 217 7.98 11.59 6.43
N PHE A 218 8.88 12.27 5.73
CA PHE A 218 10.30 11.89 5.74
C PHE A 218 10.91 11.95 7.15
N PHE A 219 10.60 12.99 7.93
CA PHE A 219 11.05 13.09 9.32
C PHE A 219 10.45 11.98 10.19
N ILE A 220 9.17 11.66 10.04
CA ILE A 220 8.58 10.53 10.78
C ILE A 220 9.23 9.21 10.36
N GLN A 221 9.44 8.97 9.06
CA GLN A 221 10.11 7.78 8.56
C GLN A 221 11.55 7.67 9.06
N SER A 222 12.28 8.78 9.19
CA SER A 222 13.66 8.73 9.65
C SER A 222 13.78 8.41 11.14
N LEU A 223 12.71 8.64 11.90
CA LEU A 223 12.57 8.22 13.29
C LEU A 223 12.05 6.77 13.44
N ARG A 224 11.76 6.08 12.32
CA ARG A 224 11.21 4.72 12.34
C ARG A 224 12.13 3.75 13.08
N LEU A 225 13.42 3.73 12.71
CA LEU A 225 14.40 2.76 13.21
C LEU A 225 15.85 3.27 13.11
N ALA A 226 16.12 4.52 13.45
CA ALA A 226 17.48 5.07 13.32
C ALA A 226 18.28 4.98 14.62
N PRO A 227 19.61 4.76 14.53
CA PRO A 227 20.50 4.86 15.69
C PRO A 227 20.46 6.26 16.29
N ARG A 228 20.33 6.33 17.62
CA ARG A 228 20.38 7.59 18.39
C ARG A 228 21.56 8.49 18.00
N PRO A 229 22.82 8.02 17.90
CA PRO A 229 23.93 8.91 17.56
C PRO A 229 23.81 9.47 16.15
N TYR A 230 23.24 8.71 15.20
CA TYR A 230 23.02 9.18 13.85
C TYR A 230 21.90 10.24 13.79
N LEU A 231 20.82 10.04 14.55
CA LEU A 231 19.77 11.05 14.71
C LEU A 231 20.31 12.34 15.33
N SER A 232 21.19 12.24 16.32
CA SER A 232 21.88 13.40 16.91
C SER A 232 22.73 14.16 15.90
N ILE A 233 23.40 13.47 14.97
CA ILE A 233 24.14 14.11 13.88
C ILE A 233 23.19 14.82 12.91
N MET A 234 22.09 14.17 12.52
CA MET A 234 21.19 14.69 11.49
C MET A 234 20.25 15.79 11.99
N TYR A 235 19.82 15.73 13.25
CA TYR A 235 18.83 16.62 13.83
C TYR A 235 19.32 17.41 15.03
N GLY A 236 20.49 17.09 15.60
CA GLY A 236 21.01 17.68 16.83
C GLY A 236 20.50 16.96 18.08
N GLU A 237 21.22 17.12 19.20
CA GLU A 237 20.83 16.59 20.52
C GLU A 237 19.47 17.14 21.00
N GLU A 238 19.05 18.31 20.50
CA GLU A 238 17.77 18.93 20.83
C GLU A 238 16.57 18.01 20.51
N LEU A 239 16.68 17.10 19.54
CA LEU A 239 15.65 16.10 19.24
C LEU A 239 15.22 15.31 20.48
N PHE A 240 16.16 15.02 21.37
CA PHE A 240 15.94 14.23 22.58
C PHE A 240 15.68 15.08 23.82
N SER A 241 15.62 16.41 23.69
CA SER A 241 15.30 17.33 24.77
C SER A 241 13.83 17.23 25.18
N ASP A 242 13.54 17.59 26.44
CA ASP A 242 12.16 17.57 26.95
C ASP A 242 11.18 18.44 26.13
N PRO A 243 11.52 19.67 25.69
CA PRO A 243 10.63 20.46 24.83
C PRO A 243 10.20 19.74 23.55
N VAL A 244 11.14 19.15 22.82
CA VAL A 244 10.85 18.45 21.55
C VAL A 244 10.09 17.14 21.83
N ARG A 245 10.51 16.37 22.85
CA ARG A 245 9.81 15.14 23.24
C ARG A 245 8.38 15.40 23.68
N ASN A 246 8.14 16.48 24.41
CA ASN A 246 6.79 16.91 24.83
C ASN A 246 5.94 17.33 23.63
N LEU A 247 6.52 18.02 22.65
CA LEU A 247 5.83 18.36 21.40
C LEU A 247 5.47 17.09 20.60
N MET A 248 6.41 16.18 20.37
CA MET A 248 6.12 14.91 19.69
C MET A 248 5.03 14.11 20.42
N SER A 249 5.14 14.01 21.75
CA SER A 249 4.16 13.29 22.59
C SER A 249 2.77 13.93 22.55
N LYS A 250 2.69 15.27 22.47
CA LYS A 250 1.42 15.98 22.27
C LYS A 250 0.71 15.50 21.01
N TYR A 251 1.44 15.26 19.92
CA TYR A 251 0.90 14.72 18.66
C TYR A 251 0.88 13.18 18.61
N GLY A 252 1.15 12.49 19.73
CA GLY A 252 1.11 11.03 19.83
C GLY A 252 2.29 10.32 19.17
N VAL A 253 3.35 11.04 18.82
CA VAL A 253 4.61 10.46 18.36
C VAL A 253 5.46 10.14 19.57
N GLU A 254 5.63 8.85 19.85
CA GLU A 254 6.40 8.34 20.98
C GLU A 254 7.53 7.45 20.47
N LEU A 255 8.75 7.74 20.91
CA LEU A 255 9.93 6.95 20.57
C LEU A 255 10.28 5.97 21.70
N THR A 256 10.68 4.77 21.32
CA THR A 256 11.14 3.71 22.22
C THR A 256 12.44 3.10 21.70
N LYS A 257 13.15 2.42 22.60
CA LYS A 257 14.31 1.61 22.24
C LYS A 257 13.86 0.33 21.55
N ILE A 258 14.44 0.04 20.39
CA ILE A 258 14.12 -1.14 19.57
C ILE A 258 15.24 -2.17 19.62
N LEU A 259 16.49 -1.70 19.53
CA LEU A 259 17.68 -2.53 19.58
C LEU A 259 18.78 -1.80 20.34
N ASP A 260 19.61 -2.54 21.05
CA ASP A 260 20.79 -2.01 21.74
C ASP A 260 21.94 -3.02 21.69
N PRO A 261 23.19 -2.60 21.96
CA PRO A 261 24.34 -3.49 21.84
C PRO A 261 24.41 -4.59 22.91
N GLY A 262 23.54 -4.62 23.92
CA GLY A 262 23.56 -5.66 24.95
C GLY A 262 24.86 -5.70 25.77
N LEU A 263 25.47 -4.52 26.02
CA LEU A 263 26.67 -4.36 26.85
C LEU A 263 26.33 -4.39 28.34
N TYR A 264 27.31 -4.70 29.18
CA TYR A 264 27.15 -4.64 30.64
C TYR A 264 26.93 -3.22 31.18
N VAL A 265 27.36 -2.20 30.44
CA VAL A 265 27.24 -0.79 30.84
C VAL A 265 25.98 -0.19 30.24
N GLN A 266 24.93 -0.05 31.06
CA GLN A 266 23.61 0.36 30.58
C GLN A 266 23.60 1.73 29.88
N SER A 267 24.40 2.70 30.35
CA SER A 267 24.48 4.02 29.71
C SER A 267 24.96 3.93 28.25
N LYS A 268 25.86 3.00 27.93
CA LYS A 268 26.31 2.77 26.55
C LYS A 268 25.24 2.10 25.70
N ASN A 269 24.42 1.23 26.29
CA ASN A 269 23.29 0.63 25.59
C ASN A 269 22.30 1.69 25.12
N ASP A 270 22.01 2.67 25.99
CA ASP A 270 21.05 3.73 25.68
C ASP A 270 21.64 4.79 24.73
N GLU A 271 22.95 5.05 24.82
CA GLU A 271 23.68 5.95 23.91
C GLU A 271 23.72 5.41 22.47
N LEU A 272 23.95 4.10 22.30
CA LEU A 272 24.10 3.44 21.00
C LEU A 272 22.80 2.75 20.52
N ALA A 273 21.70 3.01 21.19
CA ALA A 273 20.43 2.37 20.88
C ALA A 273 19.91 2.74 19.49
N ILE A 274 19.29 1.78 18.82
CA ILE A 274 18.35 2.04 17.73
C ILE A 274 17.03 2.45 18.36
N ILE A 275 16.58 3.65 18.01
CA ILE A 275 15.32 4.21 18.47
C ILE A 275 14.30 4.11 17.34
N GLY A 276 13.05 3.86 17.71
CA GLY A 276 11.96 3.76 16.76
C GLY A 276 10.63 4.19 17.34
N HIS A 277 9.60 4.31 16.51
CA HIS A 277 8.24 4.58 16.99
C HIS A 277 7.75 3.44 17.88
N LYS A 278 7.16 3.80 19.00
CA LYS A 278 6.46 2.87 19.88
C LYS A 278 5.22 2.31 19.18
N ASP A 279 4.96 1.03 19.38
CA ASP A 279 3.76 0.38 18.83
C ASP A 279 2.48 1.09 19.30
N GLY A 280 1.54 1.29 18.37
CA GLY A 280 0.29 2.02 18.61
C GLY A 280 0.42 3.54 18.72
N SER A 281 1.62 4.12 18.54
CA SER A 281 1.80 5.57 18.47
C SER A 281 1.33 6.13 17.12
N VAL A 282 1.03 7.43 17.07
CA VAL A 282 0.70 8.15 15.82
C VAL A 282 1.88 8.10 14.84
N GLY A 283 3.13 8.11 15.34
CA GLY A 283 4.32 7.98 14.49
C GLY A 283 4.33 6.64 13.74
N LYS A 284 4.01 5.55 14.44
CA LYS A 284 3.87 4.21 13.84
C LYS A 284 2.74 4.15 12.81
N LEU A 285 1.60 4.77 13.11
CA LEU A 285 0.46 4.86 12.20
C LEU A 285 0.80 5.62 10.91
N ILE A 286 1.56 6.71 11.00
CA ILE A 286 2.02 7.46 9.81
C ILE A 286 2.99 6.62 8.96
N ASP A 287 3.91 5.88 9.58
CA ASP A 287 4.79 4.96 8.86
C ASP A 287 3.99 3.88 8.10
N GLU A 288 2.97 3.31 8.73
CA GLU A 288 2.08 2.33 8.10
C GLU A 288 1.28 2.95 6.95
N LEU A 289 0.81 4.20 7.11
CA LEU A 289 0.14 4.96 6.05
C LEU A 289 1.06 5.15 4.84
N VAL A 290 2.31 5.58 5.05
CA VAL A 290 3.30 5.76 3.99
C VAL A 290 3.57 4.43 3.27
N GLN A 291 3.76 3.35 4.03
CA GLN A 291 3.97 2.02 3.45
C GLN A 291 2.78 1.59 2.58
N LYS A 292 1.54 1.84 3.02
CA LYS A 292 0.35 1.49 2.25
C LYS A 292 0.18 2.29 0.97
N ILE A 293 0.60 3.55 0.95
CA ILE A 293 0.62 4.34 -0.28
C ILE A 293 1.68 3.79 -1.24
N TYR A 294 2.86 3.39 -0.72
CA TYR A 294 3.87 2.70 -1.52
C TYR A 294 3.36 1.38 -2.09
N ASP A 295 2.72 0.54 -1.29
CA ASP A 295 2.13 -0.74 -1.70
C ASP A 295 1.14 -0.52 -2.86
N ILE A 296 0.21 0.44 -2.72
CA ILE A 296 -0.75 0.81 -3.77
C ILE A 296 -0.02 1.25 -5.05
N THR A 297 0.96 2.15 -4.98
CA THR A 297 1.68 2.61 -6.19
C THR A 297 2.48 1.48 -6.85
N SER A 298 3.01 0.55 -6.06
CA SER A 298 3.73 -0.63 -6.55
C SER A 298 2.78 -1.59 -7.27
N GLU A 299 1.63 -1.87 -6.67
CA GLU A 299 0.58 -2.68 -7.28
C GLU A 299 0.02 -2.03 -8.55
N LEU A 300 -0.03 -0.70 -8.59
CA LEU A 300 -0.46 0.04 -9.77
C LEU A 300 0.61 0.13 -10.86
N ASN A 301 1.86 -0.26 -10.58
CA ASN A 301 2.97 -0.09 -11.53
C ASN A 301 2.83 -0.93 -12.79
N ARG A 302 2.21 -2.10 -12.68
CA ARG A 302 1.77 -2.91 -13.84
C ARG A 302 0.76 -2.20 -14.76
N TYR A 303 0.26 -1.03 -14.36
CA TYR A 303 -0.71 -0.22 -15.12
C TYR A 303 -0.16 1.14 -15.55
N GLY A 304 1.16 1.35 -15.46
CA GLY A 304 1.82 2.58 -15.90
C GLY A 304 1.79 3.72 -14.87
N VAL A 305 1.29 3.48 -13.66
CA VAL A 305 1.59 4.35 -12.51
C VAL A 305 3.04 4.11 -12.10
N ASP A 306 3.77 5.14 -11.71
CA ASP A 306 5.13 4.92 -11.26
C ASP A 306 5.17 4.24 -9.90
N ASN A 307 6.10 3.30 -9.73
CA ASN A 307 6.38 2.73 -8.41
C ASN A 307 7.13 3.78 -7.57
N GLU A 308 6.41 4.46 -6.69
CA GLU A 308 6.96 5.58 -5.91
C GLU A 308 8.01 5.13 -4.88
N TYR A 309 7.94 3.88 -4.40
CA TYR A 309 8.97 3.34 -3.52
C TYR A 309 10.30 3.15 -4.26
N LYS A 310 10.26 2.55 -5.46
CA LYS A 310 11.45 2.39 -6.30
C LYS A 310 12.04 3.74 -6.70
N LYS A 311 11.19 4.74 -6.99
CA LYS A 311 11.65 6.13 -7.24
C LYS A 311 12.36 6.70 -6.03
N TYR A 312 11.76 6.59 -4.84
CA TYR A 312 12.35 7.06 -3.59
C TYR A 312 13.71 6.41 -3.33
N VAL A 313 13.77 5.07 -3.36
CA VAL A 313 15.00 4.31 -3.16
C VAL A 313 16.07 4.74 -4.17
N LYS A 314 15.75 4.77 -5.47
CA LYS A 314 16.69 5.22 -6.50
C LYS A 314 17.18 6.64 -6.29
N ALA A 315 16.31 7.57 -5.89
CA ALA A 315 16.69 8.95 -5.62
C ALA A 315 17.67 9.03 -4.43
N LYS A 316 17.38 8.31 -3.35
CA LYS A 316 18.21 8.31 -2.13
C LYS A 316 19.55 7.60 -2.30
N TYR A 317 19.62 6.55 -3.12
CA TYR A 317 20.89 5.90 -3.44
C TYR A 317 21.88 6.81 -4.17
N ASN A 318 21.36 7.74 -4.98
CA ASN A 318 22.14 8.69 -5.76
C ASN A 318 22.44 10.00 -5.01
N GLU A 319 21.88 10.19 -3.81
CA GLU A 319 22.11 11.39 -2.99
C GLU A 319 23.45 11.26 -2.25
N GLU A 320 24.25 12.32 -2.25
CA GLU A 320 25.45 12.38 -1.42
C GLU A 320 25.04 12.49 0.06
N ILE A 321 25.49 11.55 0.89
CA ILE A 321 25.26 11.61 2.32
C ILE A 321 26.20 12.63 2.98
N SER A 322 25.95 12.95 4.25
CA SER A 322 26.72 13.95 5.03
C SER A 322 28.24 13.69 5.06
N ALA A 323 28.67 12.46 4.83
CA ALA A 323 30.08 12.07 4.77
C ALA A 323 30.74 12.25 3.38
N GLY A 324 30.04 12.84 2.39
CA GLY A 324 30.60 13.21 1.09
C GLY A 324 30.71 12.06 0.08
N TYR A 325 29.97 10.99 0.27
CA TYR A 325 29.86 9.87 -0.67
C TYR A 325 28.38 9.48 -0.88
N THR A 326 28.07 8.75 -1.96
CA THR A 326 26.73 8.22 -2.19
C THR A 326 26.52 6.92 -1.40
N LEU A 327 25.26 6.55 -1.10
CA LEU A 327 24.96 5.25 -0.50
C LEU A 327 25.44 4.10 -1.39
N GLU A 328 25.31 4.24 -2.71
CA GLU A 328 25.83 3.25 -3.66
C GLU A 328 27.33 3.01 -3.47
N LYS A 329 28.09 4.09 -3.28
CA LYS A 329 29.53 4.01 -3.02
C LYS A 329 29.84 3.40 -1.65
N LEU A 330 29.12 3.79 -0.60
CA LEU A 330 29.24 3.18 0.73
C LEU A 330 29.07 1.65 0.65
N MET A 331 28.03 1.21 -0.06
CA MET A 331 27.68 -0.21 -0.14
C MET A 331 28.66 -1.00 -1.00
N THR A 332 29.23 -0.37 -2.04
CA THR A 332 30.22 -1.01 -2.92
C THR A 332 31.61 -1.08 -2.28
N GLU A 333 32.06 0.00 -1.63
CA GLU A 333 33.39 0.08 -1.01
C GLU A 333 33.48 -0.73 0.29
N ALA A 334 32.36 -0.95 0.98
CA ALA A 334 32.32 -1.72 2.22
C ALA A 334 32.40 -3.25 2.01
N ASP A 335 32.51 -3.74 0.77
CA ASP A 335 32.37 -5.17 0.40
C ASP A 335 31.12 -5.81 1.05
N PHE A 336 30.04 -5.02 1.14
CA PHE A 336 28.85 -5.35 1.89
C PHE A 336 27.77 -5.89 0.94
N ASP A 337 27.55 -7.20 0.97
CA ASP A 337 26.49 -7.86 0.20
C ASP A 337 25.10 -7.62 0.80
N TYR A 338 24.60 -6.39 0.61
CA TYR A 338 23.28 -5.99 1.09
C TYR A 338 22.14 -6.80 0.49
N LYS A 339 22.37 -7.48 -0.66
CA LYS A 339 21.36 -8.29 -1.32
C LYS A 339 20.92 -9.48 -0.46
N LYS A 340 21.78 -9.94 0.46
CA LYS A 340 21.42 -10.95 1.47
C LYS A 340 20.26 -10.51 2.36
N TYR A 341 20.02 -9.21 2.49
CA TYR A 341 18.99 -8.65 3.37
C TYR A 341 17.68 -8.33 2.65
N CYS A 342 17.59 -8.48 1.32
CA CYS A 342 16.36 -8.18 0.57
C CYS A 342 15.14 -9.01 1.04
N GLN A 343 15.38 -10.28 1.40
CA GLN A 343 14.32 -11.20 1.85
C GLN A 343 14.13 -11.18 3.38
N GLY A 344 14.90 -10.37 4.09
CA GLY A 344 14.94 -10.32 5.54
C GLY A 344 15.78 -11.43 6.14
N ARG A 345 16.68 -11.06 7.05
CA ARG A 345 17.49 -12.00 7.83
C ARG A 345 17.19 -11.84 9.30
N TYR A 346 17.12 -12.94 10.05
CA TYR A 346 17.00 -12.84 11.50
C TYR A 346 18.16 -12.03 12.06
N ILE A 347 17.90 -11.21 13.07
CA ILE A 347 18.91 -10.38 13.73
C ILE A 347 18.89 -10.65 15.24
N GLU A 348 20.07 -10.91 15.78
CA GLU A 348 20.31 -11.06 17.22
C GLU A 348 21.50 -10.19 17.63
N VAL A 349 21.41 -9.56 18.80
CA VAL A 349 22.49 -8.73 19.34
C VAL A 349 22.84 -9.19 20.73
N GLU A 350 24.12 -9.50 20.94
CA GLU A 350 24.64 -9.90 22.23
C GLU A 350 26.06 -9.34 22.41
N ARG A 351 26.31 -8.68 23.55
CA ARG A 351 27.65 -8.25 23.99
C ARG A 351 28.43 -7.44 22.94
N GLY A 352 27.74 -6.54 22.25
CA GLY A 352 28.33 -5.65 21.24
C GLY A 352 28.48 -6.29 19.86
N VAL A 353 27.91 -7.48 19.64
CA VAL A 353 28.02 -8.20 18.37
C VAL A 353 26.62 -8.42 17.78
N VAL A 354 26.47 -8.11 16.49
CA VAL A 354 25.26 -8.35 15.71
C VAL A 354 25.46 -9.61 14.88
N LYS A 355 24.55 -10.58 15.06
CA LYS A 355 24.47 -11.79 14.25
C LYS A 355 23.27 -11.70 13.34
N THR A 356 23.46 -11.96 12.05
CA THR A 356 22.36 -12.04 11.08
C THR A 356 22.38 -13.36 10.33
N TYR A 357 21.23 -14.03 10.25
CA TYR A 357 21.17 -15.37 9.68
C TYR A 357 19.86 -15.73 8.98
N GLU A 358 19.94 -16.74 8.13
CA GLU A 358 18.78 -17.40 7.51
C GLU A 358 18.49 -18.73 8.19
N ARG A 359 17.20 -19.01 8.42
CA ARG A 359 16.74 -20.33 8.90
C ARG A 359 16.11 -21.10 7.75
N GLU A 360 16.45 -22.37 7.65
CA GLU A 360 15.83 -23.32 6.73
C GLU A 360 15.20 -24.46 7.54
N PHE A 361 14.02 -24.90 7.14
CA PHE A 361 13.36 -26.05 7.76
C PHE A 361 13.77 -27.33 7.03
N VAL A 362 14.62 -28.14 7.66
CA VAL A 362 15.19 -29.34 7.06
C VAL A 362 14.97 -30.52 7.99
N ARG A 363 14.19 -31.52 7.53
CA ARG A 363 13.89 -32.76 8.27
C ARG A 363 13.33 -32.48 9.67
N ASP A 364 12.25 -31.71 9.72
CA ASP A 364 11.52 -31.36 10.94
C ASP A 364 12.27 -30.49 11.97
N GLU A 365 13.41 -29.89 11.58
CA GLU A 365 14.19 -28.98 12.42
C GLU A 365 14.59 -27.70 11.67
N PHE A 366 14.68 -26.58 12.40
CA PHE A 366 15.24 -25.34 11.85
C PHE A 366 16.77 -25.36 11.94
N LYS A 367 17.44 -25.16 10.81
CA LYS A 367 18.90 -25.05 10.72
C LYS A 367 19.31 -23.66 10.23
N ILE A 368 20.43 -23.17 10.73
CA ILE A 368 21.06 -21.95 10.25
C ILE A 368 21.79 -22.27 8.95
N ARG A 369 21.44 -21.58 7.87
CA ARG A 369 21.99 -21.81 6.52
C ARG A 369 23.17 -20.92 6.20
N ASP A 370 23.07 -19.65 6.57
CA ASP A 370 24.06 -18.61 6.32
C ASP A 370 24.05 -17.67 7.53
N GLU A 371 25.21 -17.39 8.10
CA GLU A 371 25.38 -16.55 9.28
C GLU A 371 26.45 -15.50 9.00
N THR A 372 26.14 -14.26 9.33
CA THR A 372 27.09 -13.14 9.28
C THR A 372 27.19 -12.55 10.68
N THR A 373 28.42 -12.35 11.14
CA THR A 373 28.70 -11.71 12.43
C THR A 373 29.45 -10.41 12.18
N ILE A 374 28.99 -9.32 12.78
CA ILE A 374 29.62 -7.99 12.69
C ILE A 374 29.60 -7.30 14.06
N GLU A 375 30.65 -6.54 14.36
CA GLU A 375 30.67 -5.67 15.53
C GLU A 375 29.54 -4.64 15.44
N TYR A 376 28.91 -4.33 16.57
CA TYR A 376 27.76 -3.43 16.61
C TYR A 376 28.11 -2.03 16.11
N GLU A 377 29.32 -1.54 16.40
CA GLU A 377 29.81 -0.26 15.87
C GLU A 377 29.87 -0.26 14.34
N ARG A 378 30.37 -1.34 13.74
CA ARG A 378 30.41 -1.51 12.28
C ARG A 378 29.01 -1.67 11.70
N PHE A 379 28.10 -2.35 12.40
CA PHE A 379 26.70 -2.43 12.02
C PHE A 379 26.07 -1.03 11.97
N LEU A 380 26.28 -0.20 13.00
CA LEU A 380 25.80 1.18 13.01
C LEU A 380 26.40 1.97 11.83
N GLU A 381 27.69 1.88 11.59
CA GLU A 381 28.34 2.59 10.47
C GLU A 381 27.69 2.26 9.11
N LEU A 382 27.41 0.97 8.86
CA LEU A 382 26.85 0.52 7.59
C LEU A 382 25.35 0.81 7.46
N PHE A 383 24.58 0.57 8.52
CA PHE A 383 23.11 0.59 8.45
C PHE A 383 22.50 1.92 8.89
N SER A 384 23.20 2.80 9.62
CA SER A 384 22.60 4.06 10.08
C SER A 384 22.01 4.89 8.95
N PRO A 385 22.70 5.10 7.81
CA PRO A 385 22.13 5.85 6.70
C PRO A 385 20.90 5.16 6.09
N LEU A 386 20.93 3.84 5.94
CA LEU A 386 19.83 3.06 5.34
C LEU A 386 18.60 3.03 6.26
N LEU A 387 18.82 2.86 7.56
CA LEU A 387 17.79 2.88 8.60
C LEU A 387 17.15 4.26 8.72
N PHE A 388 17.96 5.32 8.73
CA PHE A 388 17.49 6.71 8.73
C PHE A 388 16.68 7.05 7.49
N LEU A 389 16.97 6.45 6.34
CA LEU A 389 16.19 6.66 5.13
C LEU A 389 14.97 5.72 5.05
N GLY A 390 14.76 4.82 6.00
CA GLY A 390 13.71 3.80 5.90
C GLY A 390 13.89 2.82 4.73
N ILE A 391 15.10 2.74 4.17
CA ILE A 391 15.52 1.77 3.15
C ILE A 391 15.83 0.44 3.81
N ALA A 392 16.38 0.46 5.02
CA ALA A 392 16.50 -0.70 5.88
C ALA A 392 15.50 -0.62 7.03
N TRP A 393 15.01 -1.77 7.50
CA TRP A 393 14.14 -1.83 8.67
C TRP A 393 14.21 -3.18 9.36
N ILE A 394 13.81 -3.21 10.63
CA ILE A 394 13.66 -4.40 11.45
C ILE A 394 12.17 -4.65 11.64
N LYS A 395 11.73 -5.87 11.36
CA LYS A 395 10.35 -6.32 11.59
C LYS A 395 10.37 -7.78 12.00
N ASP A 396 9.64 -8.14 13.04
CA ASP A 396 9.50 -9.52 13.52
C ASP A 396 10.84 -10.21 13.77
N GLY A 397 11.81 -9.48 14.34
CA GLY A 397 13.17 -9.97 14.61
C GLY A 397 14.02 -10.20 13.37
N ARG A 398 13.62 -9.63 12.21
CA ARG A 398 14.36 -9.72 10.95
C ARG A 398 14.74 -8.34 10.42
N LEU A 399 15.97 -8.20 9.94
CA LEU A 399 16.51 -7.03 9.27
C LEU A 399 16.35 -7.17 7.75
N TYR A 400 15.72 -6.16 7.16
CA TYR A 400 15.43 -6.04 5.74
C TYR A 400 16.17 -4.84 5.14
N VAL A 401 16.48 -4.94 3.84
CA VAL A 401 16.98 -3.82 3.03
C VAL A 401 16.18 -3.78 1.72
N ALA A 402 15.79 -2.59 1.30
CA ALA A 402 15.08 -2.39 0.04
C ALA A 402 15.96 -2.78 -1.16
N CYS A 403 15.38 -3.61 -2.02
CA CYS A 403 15.89 -4.06 -3.29
C CYS A 403 14.70 -4.05 -4.27
#